data_AF-A0A9X4KQU9-F1
#
_entry.id   AF-A0A9X4KQU9-F1
#
_cell.length_a   1.000
_cell.length_b   1.000
_cell.length_c   1.000
_cell.angle_alpha   90.00
_cell.angle_beta   90.00
_cell.angle_gamma   90.00
#
_symmetry.space_group_name_H-M   'P 1'
#
loop_
_entity.id
_entity.type
_entity.pdbx_description
1 polymer ?
#
loop_
_entity_poly.entity_id
_entity_poly.type
_entity_poly.pdbx_seq_one_letter_code
_entity_poly.pdbx_strand_id
1 'polypeptide(L)'
;MKNKVRMSALALLLAAGTVAAPGGSPAQAAAAPKPIKLVVNGNEIAAGAAAPYLDASGSVYIPLRMVSQLLKSYVDWDGAKKLVSVYAPNRTVKLTLGSKTAQVNDKSVALNAAAVMKNNTVYVPVRFVAQSLGANVKWQGYTVTIDDGDPYAVGYAITLTPSMFWLDRKTGDLYQSDPSNSPAVKTGKLDFKQQEFLRLSVDKLGTGGYVVTASDIYGEPHINVNYTTAYVKNKKLVDQAAVHYWQRMTANVTSLGNQAVLTDGKKLRILKADGTANKEYDLQKLGGLDEIYGVEGIGANYLLIRPNTTGLLMLVDPETGKKKALYELLDPADQEYAKLNDVPYHGDTFIVGGEHDGVIDLIYTSVKDGKQQTLAVKIKDWL
;
A
#
# COMPACT_ATOMS: atom_id res chain seq x y z
N MET A 1 20.87 -53.46 -27.07
CA MET A 1 21.70 -53.70 -25.88
C MET A 1 20.81 -53.78 -24.65
N LYS A 2 20.51 -54.99 -24.18
CA LYS A 2 19.77 -55.25 -22.94
C LYS A 2 20.37 -56.53 -22.35
N ASN A 3 21.17 -56.41 -21.28
CA ASN A 3 21.56 -57.56 -20.47
C ASN A 3 21.12 -57.31 -19.03
N LYS A 4 20.18 -58.14 -18.57
CA LYS A 4 19.86 -58.35 -17.17
C LYS A 4 20.80 -59.43 -16.65
N VAL A 5 21.40 -59.22 -15.48
CA VAL A 5 21.87 -60.31 -14.62
C VAL A 5 21.43 -59.99 -13.19
N ARG A 6 20.73 -60.96 -12.58
CA ARG A 6 20.32 -61.01 -11.18
C ARG A 6 21.53 -61.36 -10.31
N MET A 7 21.63 -60.82 -9.10
CA MET A 7 22.46 -61.43 -8.08
C MET A 7 21.83 -61.33 -6.70
N SER A 8 21.93 -62.46 -6.01
CA SER A 8 21.17 -62.93 -4.87
C SER A 8 21.69 -62.38 -3.54
N ALA A 9 20.81 -62.34 -2.53
CA ALA A 9 21.11 -61.99 -1.16
C ALA A 9 22.06 -63.02 -0.50
N LEU A 10 23.00 -62.52 0.32
CA LEU A 10 23.70 -63.29 1.33
C LEU A 10 23.65 -62.49 2.64
N ALA A 11 22.88 -62.99 3.61
CA ALA A 11 22.80 -62.45 4.96
C ALA A 11 23.99 -62.95 5.79
N LEU A 12 24.82 -62.04 6.29
CA LEU A 12 25.78 -62.31 7.36
C LEU A 12 25.26 -61.70 8.66
N LEU A 13 24.86 -62.56 9.60
CA LEU A 13 24.75 -62.22 11.02
C LEU A 13 26.17 -62.05 11.58
N LEU A 14 26.56 -60.83 11.93
CA LEU A 14 27.66 -60.61 12.89
C LEU A 14 27.06 -60.19 14.23
N ALA A 15 27.18 -61.08 15.21
CA ALA A 15 27.04 -60.75 16.62
C ALA A 15 28.29 -59.97 17.06
N ALA A 16 28.10 -58.72 17.49
CA ALA A 16 29.13 -57.93 18.18
C ALA A 16 28.62 -57.59 19.57
N GLY A 17 29.37 -58.05 20.58
CA GLY A 17 29.03 -57.97 21.99
C GLY A 17 28.93 -56.54 22.53
N THR A 18 28.01 -56.35 23.47
CA THR A 18 27.90 -55.13 24.28
C THR A 18 29.03 -55.08 25.31
N VAL A 19 30.04 -54.25 25.08
CA VAL A 19 30.98 -53.84 26.13
C VAL A 19 30.39 -52.59 26.77
N ALA A 20 29.87 -52.71 27.99
CA ALA A 20 29.37 -51.57 28.75
C ALA A 20 30.56 -50.73 29.23
N ALA A 21 30.76 -49.55 28.64
CA ALA A 21 31.69 -48.54 29.14
C ALA A 21 31.07 -47.80 30.35
N PRO A 22 31.85 -47.48 31.39
CA PRO A 22 31.33 -46.80 32.56
C PRO A 22 30.96 -45.33 32.25
N GLY A 23 29.75 -44.97 32.69
CA GLY A 23 29.11 -43.65 32.77
C GLY A 23 29.91 -42.42 32.35
N GLY A 24 29.67 -41.96 31.12
CA GLY A 24 29.76 -40.53 30.82
C GLY A 24 28.48 -39.85 31.31
N SER A 25 28.61 -38.84 32.18
CA SER A 25 27.47 -37.97 32.55
C SER A 25 26.83 -37.41 31.28
N PRO A 26 25.49 -37.43 31.14
CA PRO A 26 24.86 -36.86 29.96
C PRO A 26 25.25 -35.37 29.87
N ALA A 27 25.94 -35.01 28.79
CA ALA A 27 26.25 -33.63 28.47
C ALA A 27 24.93 -32.85 28.48
N GLN A 28 24.83 -31.88 29.38
CA GLN A 28 23.64 -31.07 29.55
C GLN A 28 23.45 -30.28 28.26
N ALA A 29 22.43 -30.65 27.48
CA ALA A 29 22.10 -29.95 26.24
C ALA A 29 21.88 -28.47 26.58
N ALA A 30 22.69 -27.59 25.99
CA ALA A 30 22.53 -26.15 26.15
C ALA A 30 21.09 -25.78 25.76
N ALA A 31 20.39 -25.08 26.65
CA ALA A 31 19.04 -24.61 26.38
C ALA A 31 19.05 -23.79 25.07
N ALA A 32 18.12 -24.10 24.17
CA ALA A 32 18.01 -23.37 22.91
C ALA A 32 17.90 -21.86 23.20
N PRO A 33 18.64 -20.99 22.48
CA PRO A 33 18.58 -19.56 22.69
C PRO A 33 17.14 -19.08 22.50
N LYS A 34 16.60 -18.36 23.49
CA LYS A 34 15.23 -17.84 23.42
C LYS A 34 15.15 -16.81 22.28
N PRO A 35 14.15 -16.92 21.37
CA PRO A 35 14.04 -16.03 20.23
C PRO A 35 13.72 -14.61 20.67
N ILE A 36 14.25 -13.63 19.94
CA ILE A 36 13.94 -12.22 20.17
C ILE A 36 12.59 -11.89 19.52
N LYS A 37 11.64 -11.43 20.34
CA LYS A 37 10.33 -10.94 19.93
C LYS A 37 10.39 -9.45 19.62
N LEU A 38 9.73 -9.02 18.55
CA LEU A 38 9.63 -7.62 18.14
C LEU A 38 8.18 -7.16 18.25
N VAL A 39 7.95 -6.02 18.90
CA VAL A 39 6.65 -5.36 18.99
C VAL A 39 6.82 -3.93 18.51
N VAL A 40 6.02 -3.49 17.55
CA VAL A 40 6.04 -2.13 16.98
C VAL A 40 4.65 -1.53 17.10
N ASN A 41 4.54 -0.39 17.78
CA ASN A 41 3.27 0.33 17.96
C ASN A 41 2.14 -0.59 18.47
N GLY A 42 2.47 -1.47 19.42
CA GLY A 42 1.55 -2.47 19.99
C GLY A 42 1.40 -3.76 19.19
N ASN A 43 1.85 -3.82 17.94
CA ASN A 43 1.71 -4.98 17.07
C ASN A 43 2.95 -5.87 17.10
N GLU A 44 2.76 -7.17 17.29
CA GLU A 44 3.85 -8.14 17.17
C GLU A 44 4.26 -8.32 15.70
N ILE A 45 5.56 -8.26 15.44
CA ILE A 45 6.12 -8.40 14.10
C ILE A 45 6.82 -9.75 14.00
N ALA A 46 6.32 -10.59 13.10
CA ALA A 46 6.91 -11.89 12.84
C ALA A 46 8.35 -11.74 12.29
N ALA A 47 9.26 -12.55 12.82
CA ALA A 47 10.57 -12.71 12.20
C ALA A 47 10.41 -13.36 10.82
N GLY A 48 11.06 -12.80 9.80
CA GLY A 48 11.15 -13.43 8.49
C GLY A 48 12.12 -14.62 8.47
N ALA A 49 12.57 -15.01 7.27
CA ALA A 49 13.54 -16.08 7.08
C ALA A 49 14.88 -15.88 7.84
N ALA A 50 15.23 -14.63 8.13
CA ALA A 50 16.37 -14.26 8.97
C ALA A 50 15.85 -13.77 10.33
N ALA A 51 16.30 -14.40 11.42
CA ALA A 51 15.83 -14.08 12.76
C ALA A 51 16.66 -12.95 13.40
N PRO A 52 16.03 -12.05 14.17
CA PRO A 52 16.74 -11.16 15.08
C PRO A 52 17.57 -11.96 16.09
N TYR A 53 18.70 -11.40 16.52
CA TYR A 53 19.56 -12.06 17.52
C TYR A 53 20.17 -11.07 18.51
N LEU A 54 20.53 -11.57 19.68
CA LEU A 54 21.30 -10.86 20.69
C LEU A 54 22.78 -11.23 20.55
N ASP A 55 23.66 -10.24 20.44
CA ASP A 55 25.10 -10.48 20.42
C ASP A 55 25.69 -10.63 21.84
N ALA A 56 26.95 -11.07 21.92
CA ALA A 56 27.65 -11.25 23.20
C ALA A 56 27.85 -9.94 23.99
N SER A 57 27.73 -8.79 23.34
CA SER A 57 27.81 -7.46 23.98
C SER A 57 26.46 -6.96 24.51
N GLY A 58 25.38 -7.73 24.32
CA GLY A 58 24.03 -7.36 24.73
C GLY A 58 23.28 -6.47 23.73
N SER A 59 23.75 -6.38 22.49
CA SER A 59 23.10 -5.62 21.41
C SER A 59 22.17 -6.52 20.60
N VAL A 60 20.93 -6.07 20.39
CA VAL A 60 19.97 -6.75 19.51
C VAL A 60 20.17 -6.29 18.07
N TYR A 61 20.29 -7.27 17.17
CA TYR A 61 20.40 -7.08 15.74
C TYR A 61 19.14 -7.56 15.03
N ILE A 62 18.74 -6.82 14.01
CA ILE A 62 17.69 -7.22 13.07
C ILE A 62 18.25 -7.27 11.64
N PRO A 63 17.73 -8.15 10.78
CA PRO A 63 18.01 -8.11 9.36
C PRO A 63 17.63 -6.75 8.78
N LEU A 64 18.48 -6.19 7.91
CA LEU A 64 18.28 -4.88 7.31
C LEU A 64 16.89 -4.74 6.63
N ARG A 65 16.44 -5.79 5.94
CA ARG A 65 15.11 -5.84 5.30
C ARG A 65 13.94 -5.59 6.25
N MET A 66 14.08 -5.90 7.54
CA MET A 66 13.02 -5.68 8.52
C MET A 66 12.90 -4.21 8.90
N VAL A 67 13.97 -3.42 8.78
CA VAL A 67 13.96 -1.99 9.16
C VAL A 67 12.84 -1.22 8.46
N SER A 68 12.64 -1.45 7.16
CA SER A 68 11.58 -0.80 6.37
C SER A 68 10.17 -1.11 6.90
N GLN A 69 9.92 -2.38 7.23
CA GLN A 69 8.65 -2.83 7.79
C GLN A 69 8.41 -2.28 9.20
N LEU A 70 9.45 -2.26 10.05
CA LEU A 70 9.34 -1.88 11.45
C LEU A 70 9.23 -0.36 11.66
N LEU A 71 9.87 0.43 10.79
CA LEU A 71 10.05 1.88 11.02
C LEU A 71 9.53 2.72 9.86
N LYS A 72 8.75 2.10 8.95
CA LYS A 72 8.16 2.76 7.77
C LYS A 72 9.18 3.58 7.00
N SER A 73 10.39 3.07 6.85
CA SER A 73 11.54 3.78 6.26
C SER A 73 11.96 3.16 4.93
N TYR A 74 12.51 3.97 4.04
CA TYR A 74 13.19 3.46 2.86
C TYR A 74 14.57 2.97 3.27
N VAL A 75 15.00 1.83 2.76
CA VAL A 75 16.26 1.19 3.14
C VAL A 75 17.00 0.77 1.90
N ASP A 76 18.28 1.12 1.83
CA ASP A 76 19.18 0.78 0.74
C ASP A 76 20.49 0.15 1.25
N TRP A 77 21.05 -0.71 0.41
CA TRP A 77 22.32 -1.37 0.61
C TRP A 77 23.24 -1.18 -0.61
N ASP A 78 24.32 -0.42 -0.43
CA ASP A 78 25.42 -0.34 -1.39
C ASP A 78 26.52 -1.34 -0.99
N GLY A 79 26.56 -2.47 -1.69
CA GLY A 79 27.53 -3.55 -1.44
C GLY A 79 28.98 -3.18 -1.73
N ALA A 80 29.23 -2.27 -2.68
CA ALA A 80 30.57 -1.83 -3.03
C ALA A 80 31.14 -0.91 -1.95
N LYS A 81 30.33 0.02 -1.44
CA LYS A 81 30.71 0.92 -0.33
C LYS A 81 30.54 0.28 1.05
N LYS A 82 29.92 -0.90 1.11
CA LYS A 82 29.45 -1.54 2.33
C LYS A 82 28.61 -0.60 3.20
N LEU A 83 27.73 0.15 2.55
CA LEU A 83 26.98 1.24 3.15
C LEU A 83 25.49 0.92 3.21
N VAL A 84 24.94 0.97 4.41
CA VAL A 84 23.50 0.98 4.66
C VAL A 84 23.01 2.42 4.69
N SER A 85 21.96 2.73 3.94
CA SER A 85 21.26 4.01 4.01
C SER A 85 19.80 3.79 4.41
N VAL A 86 19.34 4.53 5.41
CA VAL A 86 17.95 4.49 5.88
C VAL A 86 17.40 5.90 5.82
N TYR A 87 16.29 6.08 5.10
CA TYR A 87 15.64 7.36 4.89
C TYR A 87 14.21 7.33 5.42
N ALA A 88 13.86 8.36 6.19
CA ALA A 88 12.51 8.68 6.62
C ALA A 88 12.34 10.22 6.58
N PRO A 89 11.12 10.75 6.66
CA PRO A 89 10.91 12.19 6.70
C PRO A 89 11.78 12.84 7.79
N ASN A 90 12.60 13.82 7.38
CA ASN A 90 13.53 14.58 8.24
C ASN A 90 14.63 13.76 8.94
N ARG A 91 14.83 12.48 8.57
CA ARG A 91 15.79 11.56 9.20
C ARG A 91 16.54 10.75 8.15
N THR A 92 17.86 10.85 8.19
CA THR A 92 18.78 10.03 7.39
C THR A 92 19.75 9.34 8.33
N VAL A 93 19.89 8.02 8.21
CA VAL A 93 20.84 7.21 8.97
C VAL A 93 21.72 6.44 7.99
N LYS A 94 23.03 6.59 8.11
CA LYS A 94 24.01 5.87 7.30
C LYS A 94 24.94 5.06 8.19
N LEU A 95 25.03 3.75 7.93
CA LEU A 95 25.92 2.84 8.66
C LEU A 95 26.88 2.16 7.68
N THR A 96 28.17 2.23 7.94
CA THR A 96 29.17 1.44 7.20
C THR A 96 29.44 0.15 7.95
N LEU A 97 29.46 -1.00 7.27
CA LEU A 97 29.75 -2.29 7.94
C LEU A 97 31.09 -2.25 8.66
N GLY A 98 31.12 -2.79 9.87
CA GLY A 98 32.30 -2.83 10.74
C GLY A 98 32.67 -1.49 11.39
N SER A 99 32.08 -0.37 10.98
CA SER A 99 32.34 0.94 11.59
C SER A 99 31.56 1.10 12.90
N LYS A 100 32.25 1.62 13.93
CA LYS A 100 31.64 2.09 15.19
C LYS A 100 31.23 3.56 15.14
N THR A 101 31.18 4.15 13.94
CA THR A 101 30.67 5.50 13.68
C THR A 101 29.62 5.42 12.58
N ALA A 102 28.46 6.05 12.82
CA ALA A 102 27.40 6.26 11.85
C ALA A 102 27.25 7.75 11.53
N GLN A 103 26.51 8.07 10.47
CA GLN A 103 26.02 9.42 10.23
C GLN A 103 24.52 9.49 10.47
N VAL A 104 24.07 10.48 11.23
CA VAL A 104 22.65 10.80 11.44
C VAL A 104 22.45 12.26 11.03
N ASN A 105 21.65 12.48 9.98
CA ASN A 105 21.49 13.81 9.37
C ASN A 105 22.84 14.51 9.14
N ASP A 106 23.77 13.78 8.51
CA ASP A 106 25.16 14.18 8.18
C ASP A 106 26.07 14.51 9.38
N LYS A 107 25.62 14.25 10.61
CA LYS A 107 26.45 14.35 11.82
C LYS A 107 27.00 12.98 12.23
N SER A 108 28.29 12.91 12.56
CA SER A 108 28.89 11.68 13.08
C SER A 108 28.38 11.35 14.48
N VAL A 109 27.97 10.10 14.68
CA VAL A 109 27.47 9.56 15.95
C VAL A 109 28.17 8.25 16.24
N ALA A 110 28.67 8.09 17.47
CA ALA A 110 29.30 6.86 17.92
C ALA A 110 28.27 5.73 18.09
N LEU A 111 28.67 4.51 17.74
CA LEU A 111 27.88 3.30 17.85
C LEU A 111 28.44 2.36 18.91
N ASN A 112 27.57 1.87 19.79
CA ASN A 112 27.92 0.77 20.68
C ASN A 112 28.10 -0.56 19.92
N ALA A 113 27.46 -0.71 18.77
CA ALA A 113 27.46 -1.91 17.93
C ALA A 113 27.52 -1.51 16.45
N ALA A 114 28.44 -2.10 15.68
CA ALA A 114 28.57 -1.82 14.26
C ALA A 114 27.55 -2.62 13.45
N ALA A 115 27.18 -2.16 12.25
CA ALA A 115 26.47 -3.03 11.30
C ALA A 115 27.38 -4.19 10.87
N VAL A 116 26.81 -5.38 10.71
CA VAL A 116 27.57 -6.61 10.39
C VAL A 116 26.94 -7.39 9.25
N MET A 117 27.74 -8.17 8.54
CA MET A 117 27.25 -9.16 7.59
C MET A 117 27.34 -10.55 8.22
N LYS A 118 26.24 -11.29 8.23
CA LYS A 118 26.15 -12.66 8.75
C LYS A 118 25.31 -13.49 7.80
N ASN A 119 25.85 -14.61 7.31
CA ASN A 119 25.18 -15.50 6.36
C ASN A 119 24.57 -14.75 5.16
N ASN A 120 25.39 -13.91 4.53
CA ASN A 120 24.98 -13.07 3.39
C ASN A 120 23.80 -12.12 3.66
N THR A 121 23.51 -11.84 4.94
CA THR A 121 22.48 -10.89 5.36
C THR A 121 23.14 -9.77 6.14
N VAL A 122 22.80 -8.51 5.80
CA VAL A 122 23.21 -7.35 6.59
C VAL A 122 22.32 -7.25 7.83
N TYR A 123 22.93 -7.13 8.99
CA TYR A 123 22.28 -6.92 10.27
C TYR A 123 22.68 -5.57 10.85
N VAL A 124 21.70 -4.89 11.43
CA VAL A 124 21.89 -3.58 12.05
C VAL A 124 21.42 -3.58 13.51
N PRO A 125 22.07 -2.80 14.39
CA PRO A 125 21.64 -2.64 15.78
C PRO A 125 20.29 -1.92 15.85
N VAL A 126 19.23 -2.65 16.23
CA VAL A 126 17.85 -2.14 16.13
C VAL A 126 17.62 -0.89 16.97
N ARG A 127 18.19 -0.85 18.19
CA ARG A 127 18.04 0.30 19.10
C ARG A 127 18.57 1.57 18.47
N PHE A 128 19.78 1.52 17.91
CA PHE A 128 20.41 2.69 17.32
C PHE A 128 19.61 3.21 16.11
N VAL A 129 19.23 2.31 15.20
CA VAL A 129 18.48 2.69 14.00
C VAL A 129 17.12 3.29 14.38
N ALA A 130 16.36 2.62 15.25
CA ALA A 130 15.06 3.10 15.70
C ALA A 130 15.14 4.47 16.41
N GLN A 131 16.07 4.64 17.37
CA GLN A 131 16.25 5.92 18.07
C GLN A 131 16.71 7.04 17.14
N SER A 132 17.58 6.73 16.17
CA SER A 132 18.05 7.73 15.18
C SER A 132 16.92 8.20 14.26
N LEU A 133 15.90 7.37 14.03
CA LEU A 133 14.68 7.73 13.31
C LEU A 133 13.62 8.40 14.21
N GLY A 134 13.87 8.52 15.52
CA GLY A 134 12.98 9.20 16.47
C GLY A 134 12.05 8.27 17.26
N ALA A 135 12.21 6.95 17.15
CA ALA A 135 11.41 5.99 17.90
C ALA A 135 11.96 5.75 19.31
N ASN A 136 11.05 5.47 20.24
CA ASN A 136 11.37 4.97 21.57
C ASN A 136 11.60 3.46 21.50
N VAL A 137 12.60 2.97 22.25
CA VAL A 137 12.93 1.54 22.29
C VAL A 137 13.00 1.08 23.73
N LYS A 138 12.17 0.11 24.08
CA LYS A 138 12.21 -0.61 25.36
C LYS A 138 12.61 -2.05 25.11
N TRP A 139 13.39 -2.61 26.02
CA TRP A 139 13.78 -4.01 25.97
C TRP A 139 13.49 -4.63 27.33
N GLN A 140 12.68 -5.69 27.35
CA GLN A 140 12.29 -6.41 28.56
C GLN A 140 12.32 -7.92 28.27
N GLY A 141 13.15 -8.66 28.99
CA GLY A 141 13.39 -10.08 28.72
C GLY A 141 13.90 -10.30 27.29
N TYR A 142 13.13 -11.03 26.47
CA TYR A 142 13.45 -11.29 25.06
C TYR A 142 12.59 -10.47 24.10
N THR A 143 11.89 -9.45 24.59
CA THR A 143 10.99 -8.62 23.79
C THR A 143 11.56 -7.22 23.60
N VAL A 144 11.80 -6.84 22.35
CA VAL A 144 12.10 -5.46 21.95
C VAL A 144 10.81 -4.79 21.52
N THR A 145 10.44 -3.72 22.22
CA THR A 145 9.29 -2.87 21.92
C THR A 145 9.79 -1.57 21.31
N ILE A 146 9.32 -1.26 20.12
CA ILE A 146 9.55 -0.02 19.39
C ILE A 146 8.23 0.75 19.36
N ASP A 147 8.29 2.03 19.69
CA ASP A 147 7.15 2.95 19.61
C ASP A 147 7.62 4.22 18.93
N ASP A 148 7.22 4.40 17.67
CA ASP A 148 7.51 5.62 16.90
C ASP A 148 6.33 6.61 16.89
N GLY A 149 5.21 6.26 17.54
CA GLY A 149 3.96 7.03 17.55
C GLY A 149 3.14 6.92 16.26
N ASP A 150 3.50 6.03 15.36
CA ASP A 150 2.89 5.81 14.03
C ASP A 150 2.65 7.09 13.20
N PRO A 151 3.61 8.02 13.09
CA PRO A 151 3.35 9.39 12.62
C PRO A 151 2.98 9.48 11.13
N TYR A 152 3.29 8.44 10.35
CA TYR A 152 3.11 8.45 8.90
C TYR A 152 2.22 7.30 8.41
N ALA A 153 1.30 7.60 7.51
CA ALA A 153 0.80 6.62 6.55
C ALA A 153 1.80 6.50 5.39
N VAL A 154 2.02 5.30 4.88
CA VAL A 154 2.99 5.03 3.80
C VAL A 154 2.31 4.42 2.59
N GLY A 155 2.77 4.82 1.41
CA GLY A 155 2.32 4.32 0.12
C GLY A 155 3.50 4.11 -0.82
N TYR A 156 3.35 3.19 -1.77
CA TYR A 156 4.43 2.79 -2.70
C TYR A 156 3.90 2.78 -4.12
N ALA A 157 4.64 3.38 -5.04
CA ALA A 157 4.42 3.15 -6.47
C ALA A 157 5.09 1.82 -6.86
N ILE A 158 4.30 0.78 -7.13
CA ILE A 158 4.81 -0.56 -7.45
C ILE A 158 5.50 -0.54 -8.82
N THR A 159 6.81 -0.36 -8.81
CA THR A 159 7.68 -0.37 -9.99
C THR A 159 8.98 -1.10 -9.64
N LEU A 160 9.83 -1.37 -10.64
CA LEU A 160 11.14 -2.01 -10.41
C LEU A 160 12.00 -1.24 -9.39
N THR A 161 11.83 0.07 -9.32
CA THR A 161 12.47 0.94 -8.34
C THR A 161 11.38 1.81 -7.70
N PRO A 162 10.76 1.37 -6.59
CA PRO A 162 9.58 2.04 -6.04
C PRO A 162 9.96 3.37 -5.39
N SER A 163 9.22 4.42 -5.74
CA SER A 163 9.17 5.64 -4.93
C SER A 163 8.30 5.38 -3.70
N MET A 164 8.77 5.80 -2.54
CA MET A 164 8.02 5.73 -1.30
C MET A 164 7.45 7.09 -0.96
N PHE A 165 6.20 7.10 -0.48
CA PHE A 165 5.51 8.29 -0.02
C PHE A 165 5.16 8.14 1.46
N TRP A 166 5.26 9.26 2.18
CA TRP A 166 4.83 9.38 3.56
C TRP A 166 3.86 10.53 3.69
N LEU A 167 2.71 10.26 4.29
CA LEU A 167 1.76 11.28 4.69
C LEU A 167 1.79 11.41 6.20
N ASP A 168 2.21 12.57 6.70
CA ASP A 168 2.13 12.88 8.12
C ASP A 168 0.66 12.94 8.55
N ARG A 169 0.30 12.03 9.46
CA ARG A 169 -1.08 11.85 9.95
C ARG A 169 -1.66 13.09 10.63
N LYS A 170 -0.79 13.95 11.19
CA LYS A 170 -1.19 15.13 11.96
C LYS A 170 -1.18 16.38 11.12
N THR A 171 -0.15 16.54 10.28
CA THR A 171 0.11 17.84 9.64
C THR A 171 -0.42 17.95 8.24
N GLY A 172 -0.68 16.85 7.51
CA GLY A 172 -0.94 16.96 6.07
C GLY A 172 0.32 16.86 5.21
N ASP A 173 1.52 16.94 5.81
CA ASP A 173 2.75 17.02 5.05
C ASP A 173 3.01 15.71 4.29
N LEU A 174 3.18 15.86 2.97
CA LEU A 174 3.50 14.76 2.07
C LEU A 174 4.99 14.78 1.76
N TYR A 175 5.65 13.64 1.94
CA TYR A 175 7.04 13.43 1.59
C TYR A 175 7.18 12.34 0.53
N GLN A 176 8.21 12.44 -0.29
CA GLN A 176 8.55 11.46 -1.32
C GLN A 176 10.04 11.15 -1.27
N SER A 177 10.42 9.89 -1.46
CA SER A 177 11.79 9.50 -1.79
C SER A 177 11.88 9.13 -3.26
N ASP A 178 13.03 9.45 -3.87
CA ASP A 178 13.32 8.91 -5.19
C ASP A 178 13.62 7.41 -5.10
N PRO A 179 13.45 6.70 -6.22
CA PRO A 179 13.92 5.33 -6.34
C PRO A 179 15.44 5.16 -6.24
N SER A 180 16.20 6.26 -6.29
CA SER A 180 17.66 6.31 -6.46
C SER A 180 18.39 6.76 -5.19
N ASN A 181 18.05 6.15 -4.04
CA ASN A 181 18.88 6.29 -2.85
C ASN A 181 18.94 7.71 -2.26
N SER A 182 17.83 8.46 -2.37
CA SER A 182 17.75 9.86 -1.93
C SER A 182 16.97 10.02 -0.62
N PRO A 183 17.34 11.01 0.21
CA PRO A 183 16.54 11.42 1.37
C PRO A 183 15.09 11.74 1.00
N ALA A 184 14.19 11.56 1.97
CA ALA A 184 12.80 11.99 1.84
C ALA A 184 12.74 13.53 1.65
N VAL A 185 12.00 13.97 0.64
CA VAL A 185 11.80 15.38 0.31
C VAL A 185 10.33 15.74 0.54
N LYS A 186 10.09 16.83 1.27
CA LYS A 186 8.75 17.38 1.42
C LYS A 186 8.24 17.83 0.05
N THR A 187 7.17 17.20 -0.39
CA THR A 187 6.59 17.32 -1.74
C THR A 187 5.38 18.24 -1.75
N GLY A 188 4.67 18.35 -0.63
CA GLY A 188 3.54 19.25 -0.49
C GLY A 188 2.81 19.05 0.83
N LYS A 189 1.58 19.55 0.88
CA LYS A 189 0.67 19.38 2.01
C LYS A 189 -0.71 19.01 1.49
N LEU A 190 -1.19 17.83 1.85
CA LEU A 190 -2.54 17.41 1.52
C LEU A 190 -3.54 18.13 2.43
N ASP A 191 -4.62 18.61 1.84
CA ASP A 191 -5.77 19.13 2.58
C ASP A 191 -6.62 17.96 3.05
N PHE A 192 -6.19 17.35 4.16
CA PHE A 192 -6.82 16.17 4.73
C PHE A 192 -6.81 16.26 6.26
N LYS A 193 -7.81 15.63 6.88
CA LYS A 193 -7.88 15.43 8.32
C LYS A 193 -8.21 13.97 8.59
N GLN A 194 -7.26 13.24 9.17
CA GLN A 194 -7.50 11.86 9.60
C GLN A 194 -8.56 11.84 10.70
N GLN A 195 -9.50 10.90 10.58
CA GLN A 195 -10.44 10.55 11.63
C GLN A 195 -10.11 9.18 12.22
N GLU A 196 -10.04 8.13 11.38
CA GLU A 196 -9.85 6.75 11.87
C GLU A 196 -8.91 5.97 10.94
N PHE A 197 -9.44 5.28 9.94
CA PHE A 197 -8.68 4.33 9.11
C PHE A 197 -8.11 4.99 7.85
N LEU A 198 -6.95 5.60 8.01
CA LEU A 198 -6.19 6.18 6.89
C LEU A 198 -5.34 5.13 6.14
N ARG A 199 -5.54 5.07 4.83
CA ARG A 199 -4.70 4.37 3.86
C ARG A 199 -4.18 5.36 2.81
N LEU A 200 -2.95 5.13 2.34
CA LEU A 200 -2.33 5.88 1.25
C LEU A 200 -2.10 4.95 0.05
N SER A 201 -2.67 5.28 -1.11
CA SER A 201 -2.36 4.63 -2.39
C SER A 201 -1.56 5.55 -3.28
N VAL A 202 -0.70 4.98 -4.13
CA VAL A 202 0.19 5.72 -5.02
C VAL A 202 0.24 5.03 -6.37
N ASP A 203 -0.22 5.73 -7.40
CA ASP A 203 -0.16 5.29 -8.79
C ASP A 203 0.87 6.12 -9.55
N LYS A 204 1.70 5.46 -10.38
CA LYS A 204 2.71 6.16 -11.18
C LYS A 204 2.11 6.64 -12.50
N LEU A 205 2.33 7.91 -12.82
CA LEU A 205 1.99 8.52 -14.11
C LEU A 205 3.26 8.97 -14.83
N GLY A 206 3.80 8.08 -15.65
CA GLY A 206 4.91 8.38 -16.54
C GLY A 206 6.16 8.82 -15.77
N THR A 207 6.96 9.68 -16.39
CA THR A 207 8.21 10.17 -15.80
C THR A 207 7.93 11.22 -14.74
N GLY A 208 8.31 10.94 -13.49
CA GLY A 208 8.21 11.88 -12.37
C GLY A 208 6.79 12.24 -11.91
N GLY A 209 5.74 11.70 -12.53
CA GLY A 209 4.34 11.93 -12.16
C GLY A 209 3.78 10.81 -11.30
N TYR A 210 2.92 11.15 -10.34
CA TYR A 210 2.26 10.23 -9.43
C TYR A 210 0.87 10.77 -9.05
N VAL A 211 -0.10 9.88 -8.86
CA VAL A 211 -1.33 10.20 -8.15
C VAL A 211 -1.26 9.56 -6.78
N VAL A 212 -1.48 10.37 -5.75
CA VAL A 212 -1.45 9.96 -4.36
C VAL A 212 -2.85 10.15 -3.80
N THR A 213 -3.46 9.08 -3.30
CA THR A 213 -4.79 9.14 -2.69
C THR A 213 -4.72 8.75 -1.23
N ALA A 214 -5.09 9.68 -0.35
CA ALA A 214 -5.37 9.43 1.04
C ALA A 214 -6.85 9.07 1.18
N SER A 215 -7.14 7.84 1.62
CA SER A 215 -8.50 7.38 1.93
C SER A 215 -8.64 7.21 3.44
N ASP A 216 -9.54 7.97 4.06
CA ASP A 216 -9.84 7.88 5.48
C ASP A 216 -11.28 7.39 5.66
N ILE A 217 -11.41 6.18 6.18
CA ILE A 217 -12.69 5.52 6.42
C ILE A 217 -13.01 5.65 7.91
N TYR A 218 -14.21 6.13 8.24
CA TYR A 218 -14.54 6.47 9.62
C TYR A 218 -16.03 6.37 9.97
N GLY A 219 -16.27 6.35 11.29
CA GLY A 219 -17.56 6.48 11.94
C GLY A 219 -18.37 5.20 11.87
N GLU A 220 -18.78 4.65 13.00
CA GLU A 220 -19.45 3.34 13.09
C GLU A 220 -20.74 3.26 12.26
N PRO A 221 -20.95 2.23 11.41
CA PRO A 221 -20.14 1.02 11.22
C PRO A 221 -19.13 1.09 10.06
N HIS A 222 -18.49 2.26 9.86
CA HIS A 222 -17.54 2.63 8.81
C HIS A 222 -18.17 2.99 7.47
N ILE A 223 -19.20 3.84 7.51
CA ILE A 223 -19.99 4.25 6.34
C ILE A 223 -19.55 5.59 5.74
N ASN A 224 -18.54 6.26 6.30
CA ASN A 224 -17.98 7.47 5.71
C ASN A 224 -16.62 7.20 5.09
N VAL A 225 -16.34 7.84 3.95
CA VAL A 225 -14.99 7.91 3.41
C VAL A 225 -14.67 9.32 2.93
N ASN A 226 -13.51 9.83 3.36
CA ASN A 226 -12.89 11.00 2.75
C ASN A 226 -11.78 10.53 1.81
N TYR A 227 -11.84 10.93 0.55
CA TYR A 227 -10.74 10.79 -0.39
C TYR A 227 -10.10 12.15 -0.60
N THR A 228 -8.79 12.27 -0.34
CA THR A 228 -7.97 13.39 -0.81
C THR A 228 -7.01 12.85 -1.87
N THR A 229 -7.25 13.20 -3.13
CA THR A 229 -6.46 12.77 -4.29
C THR A 229 -5.58 13.91 -4.75
N ALA A 230 -4.29 13.65 -4.92
CA ALA A 230 -3.30 14.65 -5.29
C ALA A 230 -2.48 14.21 -6.50
N TYR A 231 -2.24 15.13 -7.42
CA TYR A 231 -1.25 14.97 -8.47
C TYR A 231 0.10 15.52 -8.01
N VAL A 232 1.11 14.67 -8.04
CA VAL A 232 2.50 15.03 -7.75
C VAL A 232 3.32 14.92 -9.03
N LYS A 233 4.09 15.95 -9.34
CA LYS A 233 5.03 15.97 -10.45
C LYS A 233 6.39 16.47 -9.99
N ASN A 234 7.43 15.72 -10.29
CA ASN A 234 8.82 16.09 -10.00
C ASN A 234 9.01 16.52 -8.53
N LYS A 235 8.46 15.71 -7.60
CA LYS A 235 8.45 15.96 -6.14
C LYS A 235 7.80 17.26 -5.70
N LYS A 236 6.84 17.76 -6.48
CA LYS A 236 5.97 18.88 -6.07
C LYS A 236 4.52 18.47 -6.20
N LEU A 237 3.73 18.80 -5.18
CA LEU A 237 2.28 18.81 -5.28
C LEU A 237 1.88 19.85 -6.32
N VAL A 238 1.20 19.38 -7.36
CA VAL A 238 0.73 20.21 -8.47
C VAL A 238 -0.70 20.67 -8.19
N ASP A 239 -1.56 19.74 -7.82
CA ASP A 239 -2.98 19.97 -7.60
C ASP A 239 -3.56 18.85 -6.72
N GLN A 240 -4.71 19.10 -6.10
CA GLN A 240 -5.45 18.12 -5.32
C GLN A 240 -6.96 18.40 -5.35
N ALA A 241 -7.74 17.37 -5.08
CA ALA A 241 -9.17 17.49 -4.82
C ALA A 241 -9.57 16.54 -3.69
N ALA A 242 -10.61 16.93 -2.95
CA ALA A 242 -11.14 16.13 -1.85
C ALA A 242 -12.64 15.92 -2.03
N VAL A 243 -13.09 14.69 -1.79
CA VAL A 243 -14.51 14.32 -1.82
C VAL A 243 -14.83 13.43 -0.62
N HIS A 244 -15.99 13.67 -0.01
CA HIS A 244 -16.54 12.84 1.04
C HIS A 244 -17.70 12.03 0.46
N TYR A 245 -17.76 10.73 0.74
CA TYR A 245 -18.94 9.92 0.44
C TYR A 245 -19.52 9.34 1.72
N TRP A 246 -20.84 9.22 1.74
CA TRP A 246 -21.60 8.60 2.82
C TRP A 246 -22.36 7.37 2.30
N GLN A 247 -22.28 6.27 3.05
CA GLN A 247 -22.78 4.92 2.74
C GLN A 247 -22.19 4.28 1.48
N ARG A 248 -22.38 4.91 0.31
CA ARG A 248 -21.85 4.43 -0.97
C ARG A 248 -20.43 4.96 -1.19
N MET A 249 -19.44 4.19 -0.76
CA MET A 249 -18.02 4.57 -0.75
C MET A 249 -17.33 4.40 -2.12
N THR A 250 -17.81 5.12 -3.14
CA THR A 250 -17.30 4.98 -4.53
C THR A 250 -15.79 5.25 -4.62
N ALA A 251 -15.04 4.31 -5.19
CA ALA A 251 -13.65 4.53 -5.58
C ALA A 251 -13.62 5.26 -6.93
N ASN A 252 -13.12 6.49 -6.95
CA ASN A 252 -13.04 7.28 -8.17
C ASN A 252 -11.91 6.81 -9.09
N VAL A 253 -12.09 6.96 -10.40
CA VAL A 253 -11.01 6.92 -11.38
C VAL A 253 -10.00 8.02 -11.06
N THR A 254 -8.74 7.65 -10.86
CA THR A 254 -7.65 8.57 -10.49
C THR A 254 -6.70 8.87 -11.66
N SER A 255 -6.82 8.15 -12.78
CA SER A 255 -5.98 8.33 -13.97
C SER A 255 -6.68 7.99 -15.27
N LEU A 256 -6.33 8.70 -16.34
CA LEU A 256 -6.73 8.39 -17.72
C LEU A 256 -5.47 8.33 -18.61
N GLY A 257 -4.99 7.13 -18.89
CA GLY A 257 -3.68 6.94 -19.50
C GLY A 257 -2.59 7.54 -18.62
N ASN A 258 -1.86 8.54 -19.13
CA ASN A 258 -0.80 9.24 -18.39
C ASN A 258 -1.26 10.57 -17.75
N GLN A 259 -2.57 10.78 -17.65
CA GLN A 259 -3.17 12.00 -17.09
C GLN A 259 -3.72 11.72 -15.70
N ALA A 260 -3.56 12.69 -14.81
CA ALA A 260 -4.17 12.63 -13.47
C ALA A 260 -5.64 13.03 -13.55
N VAL A 261 -6.48 12.37 -12.77
CA VAL A 261 -7.91 12.64 -12.68
C VAL A 261 -8.23 13.00 -11.23
N LEU A 262 -8.76 14.20 -11.03
CA LEU A 262 -9.09 14.75 -9.72
C LEU A 262 -10.57 15.13 -9.68
N THR A 263 -11.26 14.79 -8.60
CA THR A 263 -12.66 15.18 -8.40
C THR A 263 -12.91 15.61 -6.96
N ASP A 264 -13.72 16.65 -6.78
CA ASP A 264 -14.29 17.05 -5.49
C ASP A 264 -15.75 16.59 -5.32
N GLY A 265 -16.22 15.74 -6.24
CA GLY A 265 -17.59 15.27 -6.34
C GLY A 265 -18.51 16.22 -7.11
N LYS A 266 -18.17 17.49 -7.26
CA LYS A 266 -18.95 18.48 -8.05
C LYS A 266 -18.28 18.82 -9.37
N LYS A 267 -16.95 18.82 -9.40
CA LYS A 267 -16.11 19.09 -10.56
C LYS A 267 -15.12 17.96 -10.76
N LEU A 268 -14.93 17.58 -12.01
CA LEU A 268 -13.91 16.64 -12.47
C LEU A 268 -12.86 17.40 -13.27
N ARG A 269 -11.59 17.18 -12.97
CA ARG A 269 -10.45 17.77 -13.67
C ARG A 269 -9.52 16.68 -14.16
N ILE A 270 -9.20 16.71 -15.45
CA ILE A 270 -8.21 15.83 -16.08
C ILE A 270 -7.00 16.68 -16.39
N LEU A 271 -5.86 16.38 -15.76
CA LEU A 271 -4.64 17.18 -15.86
C LEU A 271 -3.66 16.57 -16.85
N LYS A 272 -3.03 17.43 -17.65
CA LYS A 272 -1.87 17.06 -18.47
C LYS A 272 -0.68 16.70 -17.57
N ALA A 273 0.34 16.09 -18.18
CA ALA A 273 1.56 15.70 -17.48
C ALA A 273 2.37 16.87 -16.90
N ASP A 274 2.12 18.11 -17.34
CA ASP A 274 2.70 19.34 -16.81
C ASP A 274 1.88 19.96 -15.65
N GLY A 275 0.72 19.39 -15.34
CA GLY A 275 -0.18 19.86 -14.30
C GLY A 275 -1.28 20.81 -14.75
N THR A 276 -1.25 21.28 -16.00
CA THR A 276 -2.31 22.15 -16.52
C THR A 276 -3.58 21.35 -16.78
N ALA A 277 -4.74 21.98 -16.58
CA ALA A 277 -6.02 21.35 -16.90
C ALA A 277 -6.09 21.05 -18.41
N ASN A 278 -6.37 19.80 -18.75
CA ASN A 278 -6.70 19.38 -20.10
C ASN A 278 -8.21 19.53 -20.34
N LYS A 279 -9.01 18.93 -19.43
CA LYS A 279 -10.47 18.99 -19.47
C LYS A 279 -11.01 19.20 -18.05
N GLU A 280 -12.06 19.99 -17.94
CA GLU A 280 -12.81 20.17 -16.72
C GLU A 280 -14.31 19.97 -16.99
N TYR A 281 -14.99 19.30 -16.07
CA TYR A 281 -16.41 19.01 -16.19
C TYR A 281 -17.14 19.37 -14.90
N ASP A 282 -18.32 19.98 -15.04
CA ASP A 282 -19.28 20.20 -13.96
C ASP A 282 -20.16 18.95 -13.84
N LEU A 283 -19.91 18.14 -12.81
CA LEU A 283 -20.60 16.88 -12.60
C LEU A 283 -22.06 17.08 -12.20
N GLN A 284 -22.37 18.19 -11.51
CA GLN A 284 -23.76 18.51 -11.12
C GLN A 284 -24.58 18.89 -12.36
N LYS A 285 -24.02 19.68 -13.27
CA LYS A 285 -24.65 20.01 -14.55
C LYS A 285 -24.82 18.77 -15.44
N LEU A 286 -23.79 17.94 -15.55
CA LEU A 286 -23.82 16.73 -16.37
C LEU A 286 -24.79 15.69 -15.81
N GLY A 287 -24.72 15.42 -14.50
CA GLY A 287 -25.58 14.46 -13.82
C GLY A 287 -27.00 14.95 -13.59
N GLY A 288 -27.23 16.26 -13.51
CA GLY A 288 -28.55 16.88 -13.40
C GLY A 288 -29.12 16.98 -11.99
N LEU A 289 -28.34 16.70 -10.95
CA LEU A 289 -28.74 16.82 -9.54
C LEU A 289 -27.72 17.69 -8.79
N ASP A 290 -28.19 18.50 -7.84
CA ASP A 290 -27.33 19.28 -6.94
C ASP A 290 -26.82 18.41 -5.79
N GLU A 291 -25.96 17.45 -6.14
CA GLU A 291 -25.27 16.59 -5.19
C GLU A 291 -23.84 16.27 -5.67
N ILE A 292 -23.14 15.42 -4.93
CA ILE A 292 -21.81 14.94 -5.33
C ILE A 292 -21.91 13.65 -6.16
N TYR A 293 -20.94 13.46 -7.03
CA TYR A 293 -20.86 12.37 -7.98
C TYR A 293 -19.54 11.60 -7.83
N GLY A 294 -19.68 10.27 -7.74
CA GLY A 294 -18.62 9.33 -8.03
C GLY A 294 -18.30 9.31 -9.52
N VAL A 295 -17.02 9.20 -9.86
CA VAL A 295 -16.55 9.04 -11.24
C VAL A 295 -16.00 7.62 -11.40
N GLU A 296 -16.80 6.74 -11.98
CA GLU A 296 -16.53 5.29 -12.05
C GLU A 296 -15.96 4.84 -13.40
N GLY A 297 -15.93 5.73 -14.39
CA GLY A 297 -15.37 5.46 -15.72
C GLY A 297 -15.20 6.72 -16.53
N ILE A 298 -14.14 6.74 -17.35
CA ILE A 298 -13.82 7.85 -18.26
C ILE A 298 -13.32 7.25 -19.57
N GLY A 299 -13.99 7.57 -20.66
CA GLY A 299 -13.52 7.26 -22.01
C GLY A 299 -13.25 8.50 -22.84
N ALA A 300 -13.04 8.31 -24.14
CA ALA A 300 -12.74 9.41 -25.06
C ALA A 300 -13.89 10.43 -25.16
N ASN A 301 -15.13 9.93 -25.17
CA ASN A 301 -16.36 10.68 -25.41
C ASN A 301 -17.47 10.36 -24.38
N TYR A 302 -17.13 9.75 -23.24
CA TYR A 302 -18.10 9.43 -22.21
C TYR A 302 -17.54 9.56 -20.79
N LEU A 303 -18.45 9.76 -19.84
CA LEU A 303 -18.22 9.58 -18.41
C LEU A 303 -19.24 8.59 -17.86
N LEU A 304 -18.79 7.75 -16.92
CA LEU A 304 -19.67 7.03 -16.01
C LEU A 304 -19.65 7.77 -14.68
N ILE A 305 -20.76 8.41 -14.34
CA ILE A 305 -20.89 9.16 -13.09
C ILE A 305 -22.07 8.65 -12.28
N ARG A 306 -21.92 8.65 -10.96
CA ARG A 306 -22.94 8.16 -10.04
C ARG A 306 -23.20 9.17 -8.93
N PRO A 307 -24.42 9.74 -8.84
CA PRO A 307 -24.82 10.56 -7.70
C PRO A 307 -24.72 9.75 -6.40
N ASN A 308 -24.17 10.32 -5.33
CA ASN A 308 -23.92 9.56 -4.11
C ASN A 308 -25.20 9.17 -3.36
N THR A 309 -26.23 10.02 -3.40
CA THR A 309 -27.51 9.82 -2.70
C THR A 309 -28.42 8.86 -3.45
N THR A 310 -28.70 9.14 -4.73
CA THR A 310 -29.63 8.31 -5.52
C THR A 310 -28.97 7.04 -6.06
N GLY A 311 -27.64 7.04 -6.22
CA GLY A 311 -26.87 5.85 -6.51
C GLY A 311 -27.08 5.22 -7.89
N LEU A 312 -27.76 5.90 -8.82
CA LEU A 312 -28.04 5.39 -10.17
C LEU A 312 -26.91 5.76 -11.14
N LEU A 313 -26.15 4.77 -11.61
CA LEU A 313 -25.05 4.96 -12.55
C LEU A 313 -25.57 5.52 -13.87
N MET A 314 -24.92 6.58 -14.35
CA MET A 314 -25.25 7.22 -15.61
C MET A 314 -24.09 7.15 -16.58
N LEU A 315 -24.40 6.81 -17.83
CA LEU A 315 -23.54 7.06 -18.97
C LEU A 315 -23.86 8.46 -19.51
N VAL A 316 -22.85 9.30 -19.62
CA VAL A 316 -22.99 10.71 -19.99
C VAL A 316 -22.01 11.05 -21.12
N ASP A 317 -22.51 11.71 -22.16
CA ASP A 317 -21.67 12.43 -23.12
C ASP A 317 -21.32 13.80 -22.51
N PRO A 318 -20.04 14.04 -22.18
CA PRO A 318 -19.65 15.28 -21.54
C PRO A 318 -19.68 16.51 -22.48
N GLU A 319 -19.74 16.32 -23.80
CA GLU A 319 -19.80 17.41 -24.78
C GLU A 319 -21.23 17.90 -24.99
N THR A 320 -22.17 16.95 -25.16
CA THR A 320 -23.58 17.28 -25.42
C THR A 320 -24.43 17.35 -24.15
N GLY A 321 -23.98 16.75 -23.05
CA GLY A 321 -24.76 16.59 -21.81
C GLY A 321 -25.86 15.52 -21.91
N LYS A 322 -25.94 14.79 -23.03
CA LYS A 322 -26.84 13.65 -23.20
C LYS A 322 -26.47 12.57 -22.18
N LYS A 323 -27.47 12.01 -21.49
CA LYS A 323 -27.25 11.03 -20.43
C LYS A 323 -28.31 9.94 -20.43
N LYS A 324 -27.91 8.76 -19.97
CA LYS A 324 -28.77 7.59 -19.78
C LYS A 324 -28.47 6.95 -18.43
N ALA A 325 -29.51 6.77 -17.60
CA ALA A 325 -29.39 5.96 -16.40
C ALA A 325 -29.35 4.48 -16.80
N LEU A 326 -28.29 3.77 -16.41
CA LEU A 326 -27.98 2.45 -16.94
C LEU A 326 -28.87 1.35 -16.35
N TYR A 327 -29.47 1.60 -15.18
CA TYR A 327 -30.41 0.67 -14.58
C TYR A 327 -31.64 0.44 -15.48
N GLU A 328 -32.00 1.40 -16.34
CA GLU A 328 -33.13 1.29 -17.28
C GLU A 328 -32.96 0.20 -18.35
N LEU A 329 -31.76 -0.37 -18.44
CA LEU A 329 -31.43 -1.48 -19.35
C LEU A 329 -31.64 -2.86 -18.70
N LEU A 330 -31.94 -2.90 -17.41
CA LEU A 330 -32.13 -4.13 -16.64
C LEU A 330 -33.53 -4.72 -16.84
N ASP A 331 -33.70 -5.97 -16.41
CA ASP A 331 -35.03 -6.59 -16.29
C ASP A 331 -35.91 -5.80 -15.29
N PRO A 332 -37.25 -5.80 -15.43
CA PRO A 332 -38.15 -4.98 -14.60
C PRO A 332 -37.96 -5.14 -13.09
N ALA A 333 -37.69 -6.36 -12.61
CA ALA A 333 -37.46 -6.62 -11.19
C ALA A 333 -36.18 -5.95 -10.65
N ASP A 334 -35.12 -5.95 -11.46
CA ASP A 334 -33.85 -5.28 -11.13
C ASP A 334 -33.99 -3.75 -11.23
N GLN A 335 -34.81 -3.25 -12.16
CA GLN A 335 -35.14 -1.82 -12.22
C GLN A 335 -35.91 -1.34 -10.99
N GLU A 336 -36.90 -2.12 -10.55
CA GLU A 336 -37.67 -1.82 -9.35
C GLU A 336 -36.78 -1.83 -8.12
N TYR A 337 -35.91 -2.84 -7.98
CA TYR A 337 -34.91 -2.88 -6.91
C TYR A 337 -34.00 -1.65 -6.91
N ALA A 338 -33.43 -1.26 -8.06
CA ALA A 338 -32.55 -0.10 -8.15
C ALA A 338 -33.24 1.21 -7.74
N LYS A 339 -34.55 1.34 -7.93
CA LYS A 339 -35.32 2.54 -7.53
C LYS A 339 -35.72 2.55 -6.06
N LEU A 340 -36.00 1.38 -5.48
CA LEU A 340 -36.69 1.27 -4.21
C LEU A 340 -35.82 0.77 -3.05
N ASN A 341 -34.69 0.12 -3.34
CA ASN A 341 -33.82 -0.36 -2.27
C ASN A 341 -33.29 0.81 -1.42
N ASP A 342 -33.03 0.52 -0.15
CA ASP A 342 -32.36 1.41 0.81
C ASP A 342 -31.27 0.67 1.61
N VAL A 343 -31.17 -0.66 1.44
CA VAL A 343 -30.18 -1.53 2.07
C VAL A 343 -29.38 -2.29 0.99
N PRO A 344 -28.04 -2.22 1.00
CA PRO A 344 -27.20 -1.45 1.93
C PRO A 344 -27.19 0.07 1.68
N TYR A 345 -27.66 0.52 0.51
CA TYR A 345 -27.79 1.92 0.11
C TYR A 345 -28.72 2.03 -1.11
N HIS A 346 -29.28 3.21 -1.38
CA HIS A 346 -30.11 3.48 -2.56
C HIS A 346 -29.36 3.31 -3.88
N GLY A 347 -30.05 2.85 -4.92
CA GLY A 347 -29.60 2.84 -6.31
C GLY A 347 -29.22 1.47 -6.85
N ASP A 348 -28.58 1.43 -8.02
CA ASP A 348 -28.15 0.17 -8.62
C ASP A 348 -26.84 -0.36 -7.99
N THR A 349 -26.52 -1.61 -8.32
CA THR A 349 -25.35 -2.36 -7.80
C THR A 349 -24.26 -2.56 -8.85
N PHE A 350 -24.27 -1.79 -9.94
CA PHE A 350 -23.29 -1.96 -11.00
C PHE A 350 -21.86 -1.75 -10.51
N ILE A 351 -20.99 -2.65 -10.96
CA ILE A 351 -19.53 -2.52 -10.89
C ILE A 351 -19.03 -2.45 -12.33
N VAL A 352 -18.21 -1.45 -12.64
CA VAL A 352 -17.59 -1.32 -13.97
C VAL A 352 -16.52 -2.40 -14.13
N GLY A 353 -16.79 -3.38 -15.00
CA GLY A 353 -15.90 -4.51 -15.28
C GLY A 353 -14.77 -4.18 -16.25
N GLY A 354 -14.94 -3.13 -17.06
CA GLY A 354 -13.95 -2.66 -18.02
C GLY A 354 -14.60 -2.09 -19.28
N GLU A 355 -13.77 -1.59 -20.17
CA GLU A 355 -14.16 -1.15 -21.52
C GLU A 355 -13.33 -1.90 -22.56
N HIS A 356 -13.99 -2.39 -23.61
CA HIS A 356 -13.33 -2.94 -24.79
C HIS A 356 -14.13 -2.61 -26.05
N ASP A 357 -13.46 -2.18 -27.12
CA ASP A 357 -14.07 -1.91 -28.44
C ASP A 357 -15.35 -1.05 -28.40
N GLY A 358 -15.40 -0.06 -27.51
CA GLY A 358 -16.56 0.83 -27.33
C GLY A 358 -17.75 0.20 -26.59
N VAL A 359 -17.51 -0.91 -25.90
CA VAL A 359 -18.47 -1.61 -25.02
C VAL A 359 -17.98 -1.51 -23.59
N ILE A 360 -18.87 -1.12 -22.69
CA ILE A 360 -18.64 -1.13 -21.24
C ILE A 360 -19.33 -2.35 -20.66
N ASP A 361 -18.58 -3.18 -19.95
CA ASP A 361 -19.15 -4.28 -19.19
C ASP A 361 -19.54 -3.80 -17.79
N LEU A 362 -20.82 -3.92 -17.46
CA LEU A 362 -21.34 -3.65 -16.12
C LEU A 362 -21.72 -4.95 -15.44
N ILE A 363 -21.07 -5.23 -14.32
CA ILE A 363 -21.31 -6.43 -13.52
C ILE A 363 -22.32 -6.08 -12.43
N TYR A 364 -23.37 -6.89 -12.27
CA TYR A 364 -24.34 -6.74 -11.19
C TYR A 364 -24.87 -8.10 -10.73
N THR A 365 -25.47 -8.16 -9.55
CA THR A 365 -26.19 -9.37 -9.08
C THR A 365 -27.67 -9.15 -9.27
N SER A 366 -28.32 -9.99 -10.08
CA SER A 366 -29.77 -9.87 -10.31
C SER A 366 -30.54 -10.30 -9.07
N VAL A 367 -31.55 -9.53 -8.69
CA VAL A 367 -32.43 -9.87 -7.56
C VAL A 367 -33.42 -10.99 -7.90
N LYS A 368 -33.57 -11.29 -9.19
CA LYS A 368 -34.47 -12.35 -9.67
C LYS A 368 -33.99 -13.74 -9.27
N ASP A 369 -32.69 -14.00 -9.37
CA ASP A 369 -32.11 -15.33 -9.15
C ASP A 369 -30.84 -15.32 -8.29
N GLY A 370 -30.39 -14.14 -7.84
CA GLY A 370 -29.19 -13.97 -7.02
C GLY A 370 -27.88 -14.23 -7.76
N LYS A 371 -27.90 -14.33 -9.09
CA LYS A 371 -26.69 -14.60 -9.88
C LYS A 371 -26.05 -13.33 -10.39
N GLN A 372 -24.72 -13.37 -10.49
CA GLN A 372 -23.97 -12.33 -11.17
C GLN A 372 -24.26 -12.37 -12.67
N GLN A 373 -24.51 -11.20 -13.23
CA GLN A 373 -24.79 -10.94 -14.64
C GLN A 373 -23.81 -9.88 -15.15
N THR A 374 -23.58 -9.90 -16.47
CA THR A 374 -22.83 -8.85 -17.17
C THR A 374 -23.73 -8.20 -18.19
N LEU A 375 -23.93 -6.89 -18.06
CA LEU A 375 -24.62 -6.04 -19.02
C LEU A 375 -23.59 -5.34 -19.91
N ALA A 376 -23.58 -5.67 -21.20
CA ALA A 376 -22.74 -5.04 -22.21
C ALA A 376 -23.40 -3.76 -22.76
N VAL A 377 -22.86 -2.60 -22.44
CA VAL A 377 -23.38 -1.30 -22.87
C VAL A 377 -22.53 -0.76 -24.04
N LYS A 378 -23.10 -0.77 -25.24
CA LYS A 378 -22.47 -0.15 -26.43
C LYS A 378 -22.61 1.37 -26.34
N ILE A 379 -21.49 2.07 -26.19
CA ILE A 379 -21.48 3.53 -25.94
C ILE A 379 -22.20 4.29 -27.08
N LYS A 380 -21.92 3.92 -28.33
CA LYS A 380 -22.47 4.54 -29.54
C LYS A 380 -24.00 4.44 -29.70
N ASP A 381 -24.63 3.51 -28.98
CA ASP A 381 -26.09 3.35 -29.05
C ASP A 381 -26.79 4.41 -28.19
N TRP A 382 -26.04 5.10 -27.32
CA TRP A 382 -26.57 6.00 -26.29
C TRP A 382 -26.03 7.41 -26.36
N LEU A 383 -24.78 7.60 -26.78
CA LEU A 383 -24.17 8.91 -27.00
C LEU A 383 -24.24 9.21 -28.49
#